data_AF-A0A936PMN8-F1
#
_entry.id   AF-A0A936PMN8-F1
#
_cell.length_a   1.000
_cell.length_b   1.000
_cell.length_c   1.000
_cell.angle_alpha   90.00
_cell.angle_beta   90.00
_cell.angle_gamma   90.00
#
_symmetry.space_group_name_H-M   'P 1'
#
loop_
_entity.id
_entity.type
_entity.pdbx_description
1 polymer ?
#
loop_
_entity_poly.entity_id
_entity_poly.type
_entity_poly.pdbx_seq_one_letter_code
_entity_poly.pdbx_strand_id
1 'polypeptide(L)'
;MSNHLKINKTKGKIITEWDEMTVNQAIKLMEIELPESVRDNLFDVALWNFGTAGFKYAAKVFQILSTFSRDVIDHTHAADIMMYFVKYHLAFVIDLHQQQPATYEPKEQKSFVLDGVTYLLPESLKVESTVLPAYSSRAVEFVESSNVLSVIADLGREGIKHLPLFIATYCHPEGEQYDEVKIQQRAADFGRLPMSVAWEVFFCIQTLTQQYAINILKYTAKQVQRYRMQLKVQAWIANVSRLGFIRWRKAGSQAQLTQLN
;
A
#
# COMPACT_ATOMS: atom_id res chain seq x y z
N MET A 1 25.60 -2.56 4.44
CA MET A 1 27.04 -2.61 4.07
C MET A 1 27.13 -3.11 2.63
N SER A 2 27.88 -2.48 1.73
CA SER A 2 27.90 -2.93 0.32
C SER A 2 28.55 -4.31 0.18
N ASN A 3 27.77 -5.31 -0.21
CA ASN A 3 28.26 -6.68 -0.40
C ASN A 3 29.01 -6.81 -1.73
N HIS A 4 30.34 -6.87 -1.63
CA HIS A 4 31.21 -7.10 -2.78
C HIS A 4 31.42 -8.59 -3.01
N LEU A 5 31.24 -9.01 -4.25
CA LEU A 5 31.40 -10.38 -4.69
C LEU A 5 32.54 -10.47 -5.72
N LYS A 6 33.24 -11.60 -5.77
CA LYS A 6 34.25 -11.87 -6.81
C LYS A 6 33.86 -13.12 -7.61
N ILE A 7 33.55 -12.93 -8.88
CA ILE A 7 33.21 -14.00 -9.85
C ILE A 7 34.23 -13.93 -10.98
N ASN A 8 34.87 -15.04 -11.33
CA ASN A 8 35.83 -15.12 -12.45
C ASN A 8 36.89 -14.01 -12.43
N LYS A 9 37.44 -13.71 -11.24
CA LYS A 9 38.39 -12.61 -10.97
C LYS A 9 37.83 -11.19 -11.09
N THR A 10 36.61 -11.02 -11.59
CA THR A 10 35.90 -9.74 -11.64
C THR A 10 35.25 -9.45 -10.29
N LYS A 11 35.48 -8.25 -9.75
CA LYS A 11 34.77 -7.77 -8.56
C LYS A 11 33.48 -7.07 -9.01
N GLY A 12 32.38 -7.39 -8.35
CA GLY A 12 31.08 -6.76 -8.57
C GLY A 12 30.37 -6.50 -7.25
N LYS A 13 29.29 -5.72 -7.32
CA LYS A 13 28.35 -5.52 -6.23
C LYS A 13 27.09 -6.34 -6.52
N ILE A 14 26.53 -6.94 -5.49
CA ILE A 14 25.19 -7.55 -5.52
C ILE A 14 24.28 -6.76 -4.56
N ILE A 15 23.01 -6.66 -4.92
CA ILE A 15 21.98 -6.05 -4.07
C ILE A 15 21.58 -7.07 -3.01
N THR A 16 21.61 -6.65 -1.76
CA THR A 16 21.29 -7.51 -0.61
C THR A 16 20.32 -6.90 0.38
N GLU A 17 20.06 -5.59 0.24
CA GLU A 17 19.13 -4.84 1.08
C GLU A 17 18.18 -4.03 0.18
N TRP A 18 16.95 -3.76 0.63
CA TRP A 18 15.97 -2.96 -0.11
C TRP A 18 16.42 -1.51 -0.36
N ASP A 19 17.30 -0.99 0.50
CA ASP A 19 17.93 0.33 0.33
C ASP A 19 18.90 0.37 -0.88
N GLU A 20 19.34 -0.79 -1.39
CA GLU A 20 20.27 -0.90 -2.51
C GLU A 20 19.57 -1.12 -3.86
N MET A 21 18.32 -1.60 -3.85
CA MET A 21 17.51 -1.79 -5.05
C MET A 21 16.77 -0.51 -5.39
N THR A 22 16.88 -0.04 -6.64
CA THR A 22 16.07 1.08 -7.11
C THR A 22 14.68 0.64 -7.55
N VAL A 23 13.71 1.57 -7.54
CA VAL A 23 12.35 1.30 -8.07
C VAL A 23 12.41 0.84 -9.53
N ASN A 24 13.27 1.44 -10.36
CA ASN A 24 13.46 1.01 -11.75
C ASN A 24 14.01 -0.41 -11.88
N GLN A 25 14.83 -0.88 -10.95
CA GLN A 25 15.27 -2.28 -10.93
C GLN A 25 14.11 -3.20 -10.56
N ALA A 26 13.29 -2.83 -9.58
CA ALA A 26 12.09 -3.59 -9.22
C ALA A 26 11.10 -3.70 -10.40
N ILE A 27 10.87 -2.59 -11.13
CA ILE A 27 10.06 -2.59 -12.35
C ILE A 27 10.63 -3.56 -13.39
N LYS A 28 11.93 -3.48 -13.69
CA LYS A 28 12.60 -4.38 -14.64
C LYS A 28 12.52 -5.85 -14.22
N LEU A 29 12.56 -6.14 -12.91
CA LEU A 29 12.38 -7.50 -12.42
C LEU A 29 10.98 -8.04 -12.75
N MET A 30 9.95 -7.25 -12.47
CA MET A 30 8.56 -7.64 -12.72
C MET A 30 8.20 -7.67 -14.22
N GLU A 31 8.97 -6.99 -15.07
CA GLU A 31 8.86 -7.15 -16.52
C GLU A 31 9.31 -8.52 -17.02
N ILE A 32 10.18 -9.23 -16.29
CA ILE A 32 10.58 -10.59 -16.62
C ILE A 32 9.42 -11.53 -16.31
N GLU A 33 8.97 -12.28 -17.32
CA GLU A 33 7.93 -13.27 -17.12
C GLU A 33 8.44 -14.43 -16.25
N LEU A 34 7.75 -14.66 -15.13
CA LEU A 34 8.00 -15.80 -14.27
C LEU A 34 7.58 -17.09 -15.01
N PRO A 35 8.49 -18.08 -15.17
CA PRO A 35 8.17 -19.34 -15.83
C PRO A 35 6.98 -20.03 -15.15
N GLU A 36 6.07 -20.59 -15.94
CA GLU A 36 4.90 -21.32 -15.41
C GLU A 36 5.30 -22.40 -14.42
N SER A 37 6.38 -23.14 -14.73
CA SER A 37 6.90 -24.20 -13.86
C SER A 37 7.27 -23.72 -12.46
N VAL A 38 7.62 -22.43 -12.30
CA VAL A 38 8.04 -21.81 -11.05
C VAL A 38 6.89 -21.08 -10.36
N ARG A 39 5.90 -20.61 -11.12
CA ARG A 39 4.77 -19.80 -10.63
C ARG A 39 3.99 -20.52 -9.53
N ASP A 40 3.82 -21.83 -9.66
CA ASP A 40 3.04 -22.64 -8.73
C ASP A 40 3.78 -22.90 -7.41
N ASN A 41 5.12 -22.85 -7.42
CA ASN A 41 5.93 -23.07 -6.23
C ASN A 41 7.30 -22.36 -6.32
N LEU A 42 7.32 -21.07 -5.99
CA LEU A 42 8.54 -20.26 -5.94
C LEU A 42 9.62 -20.82 -4.99
N PHE A 43 9.23 -21.64 -4.02
CA PHE A 43 10.12 -22.19 -2.98
C PHE A 43 10.78 -23.52 -3.37
N ASP A 44 10.34 -24.19 -4.43
CA ASP A 44 10.92 -25.47 -4.85
C ASP A 44 12.24 -25.25 -5.61
N VAL A 45 13.35 -25.51 -4.90
CA VAL A 45 14.73 -25.35 -5.38
C VAL A 45 14.99 -26.19 -6.64
N ALA A 46 14.32 -27.32 -6.84
CA ALA A 46 14.53 -28.19 -7.99
C ALA A 46 14.12 -27.53 -9.32
N LEU A 47 13.17 -26.59 -9.27
CA LEU A 47 12.69 -25.84 -10.44
C LEU A 47 13.73 -24.86 -10.98
N TRP A 48 14.74 -24.54 -10.17
CA TRP A 48 15.78 -23.59 -10.49
C TRP A 48 17.10 -24.22 -10.98
N ASN A 49 17.11 -25.52 -11.25
CA ASN A 49 18.30 -26.24 -11.70
C ASN A 49 18.83 -25.80 -13.07
N PHE A 50 20.11 -26.10 -13.34
CA PHE A 50 20.73 -25.76 -14.62
C PHE A 50 19.95 -26.35 -15.81
N GLY A 51 19.78 -25.54 -16.87
CA GLY A 51 19.02 -25.92 -18.05
C GLY A 51 17.51 -25.73 -17.96
N THR A 52 16.96 -25.44 -16.77
CA THR A 52 15.52 -25.15 -16.62
C THR A 52 15.18 -23.71 -17.01
N ALA A 53 13.88 -23.44 -17.21
CA ALA A 53 13.38 -22.07 -17.37
C ALA A 53 13.61 -21.22 -16.10
N GLY A 54 13.55 -21.85 -14.91
CA GLY A 54 13.86 -21.20 -13.63
C GLY A 54 15.29 -20.67 -13.59
N PHE A 55 16.29 -21.44 -14.03
CA PHE A 55 17.67 -20.96 -14.09
C PHE A 55 17.83 -19.74 -15.01
N LYS A 56 17.20 -19.75 -16.20
CA LYS A 56 17.23 -18.62 -17.13
C LYS A 56 16.61 -17.35 -16.51
N TYR A 57 15.54 -17.52 -15.74
CA TYR A 57 14.95 -16.42 -14.97
C TYR A 57 15.90 -15.92 -13.88
N ALA A 58 16.44 -16.83 -13.05
CA ALA A 58 17.39 -16.50 -11.97
C ALA A 58 18.62 -15.74 -12.48
N ALA A 59 19.17 -16.14 -13.63
CA ALA A 59 20.30 -15.44 -14.26
C ALA A 59 19.95 -14.00 -14.69
N LYS A 60 18.72 -13.77 -15.21
CA LYS A 60 18.24 -12.42 -15.54
C LYS A 60 18.03 -11.57 -14.29
N VAL A 61 17.46 -12.14 -13.23
CA VAL A 61 17.31 -11.45 -11.94
C VAL A 61 18.68 -11.06 -11.39
N PHE A 62 19.63 -11.99 -11.40
CA PHE A 62 21.01 -11.73 -10.97
C PHE A 62 21.67 -10.63 -11.80
N GLN A 63 21.42 -10.59 -13.11
CA GLN A 63 21.90 -9.53 -13.99
C GLN A 63 21.32 -8.14 -13.64
N ILE A 64 20.05 -8.05 -13.26
CA ILE A 64 19.41 -6.78 -12.87
C ILE A 64 19.89 -6.31 -11.49
N LEU A 65 20.09 -7.26 -10.57
CA LEU A 65 20.42 -7.00 -9.17
C LEU A 65 21.91 -7.04 -8.87
N SER A 66 22.76 -7.07 -9.88
CA SER A 66 24.20 -7.00 -9.72
C SER A 66 24.84 -6.08 -10.74
N THR A 67 26.10 -5.71 -10.48
CA THR A 67 26.91 -4.93 -11.43
C THR A 67 27.67 -5.80 -12.41
N PHE A 68 27.44 -7.12 -12.45
CA PHE A 68 28.14 -8.02 -13.35
C PHE A 68 27.60 -7.89 -14.78
N SER A 69 28.51 -7.83 -15.75
CA SER A 69 28.13 -7.83 -17.16
C SER A 69 27.53 -9.17 -17.55
N ARG A 70 26.74 -9.16 -18.64
CA ARG A 70 26.18 -10.37 -19.23
C ARG A 70 27.26 -11.41 -19.55
N ASP A 71 28.38 -10.94 -20.09
CA ASP A 71 29.54 -11.78 -20.43
C ASP A 71 30.11 -12.50 -19.20
N VAL A 72 30.27 -11.80 -18.07
CA VAL A 72 30.75 -12.44 -16.84
C VAL A 72 29.77 -13.50 -16.36
N ILE A 73 28.47 -13.20 -16.39
CA ILE A 73 27.40 -14.13 -15.95
C ILE A 73 27.38 -15.38 -16.84
N ASP A 74 27.48 -15.22 -18.16
CA ASP A 74 27.41 -16.33 -19.11
C ASP A 74 28.63 -17.27 -19.00
N HIS A 75 29.77 -16.77 -18.51
CA HIS A 75 30.96 -17.58 -18.20
C HIS A 75 31.06 -18.02 -16.73
N THR A 76 30.06 -17.71 -15.90
CA THR A 76 30.03 -18.14 -14.49
C THR A 76 29.43 -19.53 -14.36
N HIS A 77 29.95 -20.33 -13.42
CA HIS A 77 29.37 -21.63 -13.14
C HIS A 77 27.91 -21.47 -12.67
N ALA A 78 26.99 -22.23 -13.28
CA ALA A 78 25.56 -22.09 -13.03
C ALA A 78 25.18 -22.26 -11.55
N ALA A 79 25.87 -23.16 -10.84
CA ALA A 79 25.64 -23.38 -9.41
C ALA A 79 25.94 -22.14 -8.57
N ASP A 80 26.92 -21.30 -8.96
CA ASP A 80 27.26 -20.07 -8.24
C ASP A 80 26.15 -19.02 -8.41
N ILE A 81 25.69 -18.81 -9.65
CA ILE A 81 24.57 -17.91 -9.94
C ILE A 81 23.33 -18.33 -9.16
N MET A 82 23.05 -19.63 -9.12
CA MET A 82 21.92 -20.17 -8.36
C MET A 82 22.07 -20.00 -6.86
N MET A 83 23.26 -20.26 -6.31
CA MET A 83 23.55 -20.03 -4.90
C MET A 83 23.31 -18.56 -4.54
N TYR A 84 23.78 -17.61 -5.34
CA TYR A 84 23.56 -16.18 -5.06
C TYR A 84 22.11 -15.77 -5.23
N PHE A 85 21.43 -16.26 -6.26
CA PHE A 85 20.02 -16.00 -6.46
C PHE A 85 19.18 -16.48 -5.28
N VAL A 86 19.30 -17.75 -4.87
CA VAL A 86 18.54 -18.31 -3.75
C VAL A 86 18.87 -17.61 -2.44
N LYS A 87 20.15 -17.32 -2.19
CA LYS A 87 20.61 -16.71 -0.94
C LYS A 87 20.21 -15.24 -0.79
N TYR A 88 20.24 -14.46 -1.86
CA TYR A 88 20.12 -13.00 -1.78
C TYR A 88 18.94 -12.40 -2.54
N HIS A 89 18.49 -13.00 -3.64
CA HIS A 89 17.52 -12.36 -4.55
C HIS A 89 16.15 -13.03 -4.58
N LEU A 90 16.04 -14.32 -4.24
CA LEU A 90 14.77 -15.05 -4.27
C LEU A 90 13.74 -14.40 -3.34
N ALA A 91 14.16 -13.95 -2.16
CA ALA A 91 13.27 -13.25 -1.24
C ALA A 91 12.70 -11.95 -1.81
N PHE A 92 13.52 -11.15 -2.52
CA PHE A 92 13.04 -9.96 -3.23
C PHE A 92 12.01 -10.31 -4.29
N VAL A 93 12.26 -11.37 -5.07
CA VAL A 93 11.31 -11.82 -6.10
C VAL A 93 9.98 -12.22 -5.46
N ILE A 94 10.01 -12.99 -4.38
CA ILE A 94 8.79 -13.42 -3.67
C ILE A 94 8.04 -12.20 -3.14
N ASP A 95 8.73 -11.30 -2.44
CA ASP A 95 8.14 -10.12 -1.82
C ASP A 95 7.54 -9.15 -2.85
N LEU A 96 8.18 -8.98 -4.01
CA LEU A 96 7.65 -8.16 -5.11
C LEU A 96 6.36 -8.74 -5.72
N HIS A 97 6.11 -10.05 -5.56
CA HIS A 97 4.88 -10.71 -6.00
C HIS A 97 3.82 -10.81 -4.89
N GLN A 98 4.09 -10.26 -3.71
CA GLN A 98 3.18 -10.26 -2.57
C GLN A 98 2.71 -8.84 -2.25
N GLN A 99 1.52 -8.72 -1.67
CA GLN A 99 0.98 -7.42 -1.24
C GLN A 99 1.72 -6.85 -0.02
N GLN A 100 2.36 -7.72 0.76
CA GLN A 100 3.10 -7.38 1.97
C GLN A 100 4.47 -8.06 1.91
N PRO A 101 5.56 -7.32 1.65
CA PRO A 101 6.90 -7.89 1.64
C PRO A 101 7.26 -8.44 3.03
N ALA A 102 7.63 -9.73 3.11
CA ALA A 102 7.98 -10.38 4.37
C ALA A 102 9.37 -9.97 4.89
N THR A 103 10.24 -9.50 4.01
CA THR A 103 11.63 -9.14 4.35
C THR A 103 11.86 -7.65 4.58
N TYR A 104 10.82 -6.83 4.45
CA TYR A 104 10.91 -5.39 4.71
C TYR A 104 10.24 -5.02 6.04
N GLU A 105 11.00 -4.35 6.91
CA GLU A 105 10.48 -3.76 8.14
C GLU A 105 10.39 -2.24 7.99
N PRO A 106 9.19 -1.65 8.13
CA PRO A 106 9.02 -0.20 8.06
C PRO A 106 9.82 0.53 9.13
N LYS A 107 10.58 1.54 8.72
CA LYS A 107 11.42 2.42 9.55
C LYS A 107 10.68 3.65 10.05
N GLU A 108 9.45 3.88 9.58
CA GLU A 108 8.59 5.03 9.91
C GLU A 108 9.25 6.37 9.57
N GLN A 109 9.93 6.44 8.43
CA GLN A 109 10.59 7.70 8.02
C GLN A 109 9.55 8.77 7.69
N LYS A 110 9.85 10.03 8.02
CA LYS A 110 8.94 11.16 7.72
C LYS A 110 9.26 11.88 6.42
N SER A 111 10.47 11.70 5.91
CA SER A 111 10.94 12.37 4.70
C SER A 111 12.11 11.60 4.09
N PHE A 112 12.41 11.91 2.83
CA PHE A 112 13.60 11.46 2.13
C PHE A 112 14.18 12.59 1.27
N VAL A 113 15.43 12.44 0.85
CA VAL A 113 16.14 13.44 0.02
C VAL A 113 16.45 12.84 -1.34
N LEU A 114 16.12 13.57 -2.41
CA LEU A 114 16.53 13.25 -3.78
C LEU A 114 17.05 14.51 -4.45
N ASP A 115 18.27 14.45 -4.99
CA ASP A 115 18.94 15.56 -5.70
C ASP A 115 18.95 16.88 -4.89
N GLY A 116 19.12 16.77 -3.57
CA GLY A 116 19.17 17.92 -2.65
C GLY A 116 17.81 18.48 -2.23
N VAL A 117 16.70 17.91 -2.72
CA VAL A 117 15.33 18.29 -2.35
C VAL A 117 14.78 17.31 -1.32
N THR A 118 14.23 17.83 -0.23
CA THR A 118 13.54 17.04 0.79
C THR A 118 12.08 16.86 0.43
N TYR A 119 11.64 15.61 0.38
CA TYR A 119 10.26 15.22 0.13
C TYR A 119 9.64 14.68 1.43
N LEU A 120 8.46 15.18 1.78
CA LEU A 120 7.75 14.76 2.99
C LEU A 120 6.86 13.57 2.67
N LEU A 121 6.81 12.60 3.59
CA LEU A 121 5.78 11.56 3.56
C LEU A 121 4.45 12.12 4.10
N PRO A 122 3.31 11.55 3.70
CA PRO A 122 2.01 11.95 4.19
C PRO A 122 1.92 11.86 5.72
N GLU A 123 1.61 12.96 6.37
CA GLU A 123 1.40 12.97 7.82
C GLU A 123 -0.05 12.64 8.18
N SER A 124 -0.22 11.94 9.30
CA SER A 124 -1.50 11.88 10.00
C SER A 124 -1.57 12.99 11.04
N LEU A 125 -2.63 13.80 11.01
CA LEU A 125 -2.94 14.69 12.12
C LEU A 125 -3.75 13.91 13.16
N LYS A 126 -3.21 13.76 14.37
CA LYS A 126 -4.00 13.26 15.51
C LYS A 126 -4.72 14.44 16.18
N VAL A 127 -6.05 14.49 16.08
CA VAL A 127 -6.90 15.42 16.85
C VAL A 127 -7.63 14.62 17.91
N GLU A 128 -7.23 14.79 19.18
CA GLU A 128 -7.70 14.01 20.32
C GLU A 128 -7.53 12.48 20.11
N SER A 129 -8.64 11.75 19.96
CA SER A 129 -8.70 10.30 19.73
C SER A 129 -8.90 9.94 18.26
N THR A 130 -9.00 10.94 17.37
CA THR A 130 -9.28 10.75 15.94
C THR A 130 -8.03 11.04 15.13
N VAL A 131 -7.61 10.09 14.31
CA VAL A 131 -6.52 10.28 13.37
C VAL A 131 -7.10 10.72 12.03
N LEU A 132 -6.73 11.92 11.58
CA LEU A 132 -7.05 12.48 10.27
C LEU A 132 -5.86 12.21 9.34
N PRO A 133 -5.93 11.17 8.49
CA PRO A 133 -4.89 10.92 7.51
C PRO A 133 -4.91 12.03 6.46
N ALA A 134 -3.73 12.45 6.00
CA ALA A 134 -3.58 13.46 4.95
C ALA A 134 -4.38 14.74 5.26
N TYR A 135 -4.39 15.19 6.53
CA TYR A 135 -5.18 16.34 6.97
C TYR A 135 -4.88 17.63 6.21
N SER A 136 -3.63 17.81 5.80
CA SER A 136 -3.19 18.96 5.01
C SER A 136 -3.64 18.88 3.55
N SER A 137 -4.11 17.73 3.08
CA SER A 137 -4.45 17.52 1.68
C SER A 137 -5.85 18.02 1.33
N ARG A 138 -5.97 18.64 0.16
CA ARG A 138 -7.28 19.06 -0.38
C ARG A 138 -8.08 17.83 -0.81
N ALA A 139 -9.41 17.94 -0.82
CA ALA A 139 -10.29 16.85 -1.26
C ALA A 139 -9.96 16.33 -2.67
N VAL A 140 -9.53 17.21 -3.58
CA VAL A 140 -9.08 16.84 -4.93
C VAL A 140 -7.85 15.93 -4.88
N GLU A 141 -6.86 16.28 -4.05
CA GLU A 141 -5.63 15.51 -3.89
C GLU A 141 -5.92 14.10 -3.35
N PHE A 142 -6.87 14.00 -2.43
CA PHE A 142 -7.33 12.71 -1.89
C PHE A 142 -8.00 11.84 -2.97
N VAL A 143 -8.83 12.42 -3.83
CA VAL A 143 -9.50 11.70 -4.92
C VAL A 143 -8.47 11.18 -5.92
N GLU A 144 -7.53 12.01 -6.36
CA GLU A 144 -6.50 11.60 -7.32
C GLU A 144 -5.55 10.56 -6.73
N SER A 145 -5.16 10.75 -5.46
CA SER A 145 -4.39 9.77 -4.70
C SER A 145 -5.10 8.41 -4.61
N SER A 146 -6.42 8.39 -4.45
CA SER A 146 -7.22 7.16 -4.40
C SER A 146 -7.27 6.44 -5.75
N ASN A 147 -7.30 7.19 -6.87
CA ASN A 147 -7.22 6.61 -8.21
C ASN A 147 -5.87 5.91 -8.40
N VAL A 148 -4.76 6.56 -8.01
CA VAL A 148 -3.42 5.96 -8.11
C VAL A 148 -3.28 4.74 -7.19
N LEU A 149 -3.83 4.80 -5.98
CA LEU A 149 -3.85 3.64 -5.07
C LEU A 149 -4.62 2.45 -5.67
N SER A 150 -5.72 2.69 -6.39
CA SER A 150 -6.50 1.62 -7.04
C SER A 150 -5.71 0.90 -8.13
N VAL A 151 -4.85 1.63 -8.85
CA VAL A 151 -3.96 1.08 -9.88
C VAL A 151 -2.85 0.22 -9.27
N ILE A 152 -2.47 0.49 -8.01
CA ILE A 152 -1.35 -0.16 -7.31
C ILE A 152 -1.84 -1.22 -6.31
N ALA A 153 -3.14 -1.29 -6.06
CA ALA A 153 -3.75 -2.29 -5.18
C ALA A 153 -3.38 -3.73 -5.59
N ASP A 154 -3.10 -3.96 -6.88
CA ASP A 154 -2.37 -5.12 -7.36
C ASP A 154 -0.91 -4.75 -7.63
N LEU A 155 -0.05 -4.92 -6.60
CA LEU A 155 1.41 -4.74 -6.70
C LEU A 155 2.09 -5.73 -7.65
N GLY A 156 1.33 -6.57 -8.36
CA GLY A 156 1.82 -7.39 -9.45
C GLY A 156 2.40 -6.58 -10.61
N ARG A 157 2.52 -7.24 -11.76
CA ARG A 157 3.30 -6.74 -12.91
C ARG A 157 2.90 -5.34 -13.39
N GLU A 158 1.62 -4.99 -13.34
CA GLU A 158 1.15 -3.69 -13.80
C GLU A 158 1.23 -2.63 -12.70
N GLY A 159 0.85 -2.93 -11.45
CA GLY A 159 0.88 -1.94 -10.37
C GLY A 159 2.28 -1.42 -10.05
N ILE A 160 3.30 -2.29 -10.08
CA ILE A 160 4.66 -1.87 -9.74
C ILE A 160 5.22 -0.77 -10.66
N LYS A 161 4.78 -0.75 -11.93
CA LYS A 161 5.19 0.27 -12.92
C LYS A 161 4.73 1.67 -12.54
N HIS A 162 3.69 1.76 -11.72
CA HIS A 162 3.10 3.01 -11.26
C HIS A 162 3.67 3.47 -9.90
N LEU A 163 4.57 2.72 -9.27
CA LEU A 163 5.21 3.12 -8.02
C LEU A 163 5.86 4.51 -8.05
N PRO A 164 6.63 4.90 -9.09
CA PRO A 164 7.20 6.24 -9.12
C PRO A 164 6.14 7.34 -9.10
N LEU A 165 5.04 7.14 -9.84
CA LEU A 165 3.91 8.07 -9.86
C LEU A 165 3.22 8.15 -8.49
N PHE A 166 3.02 7.00 -7.84
CA PHE A 166 2.46 6.91 -6.50
C PHE A 166 3.27 7.65 -5.46
N ILE A 167 4.59 7.41 -5.43
CA ILE A 167 5.49 8.14 -4.54
C ILE A 167 5.42 9.63 -4.85
N ALA A 168 5.42 10.04 -6.13
CA ALA A 168 5.35 11.44 -6.52
C ALA A 168 4.02 12.12 -6.15
N THR A 169 2.93 11.36 -6.10
CA THR A 169 1.59 11.84 -5.75
C THR A 169 1.50 12.15 -4.26
N TYR A 170 2.07 11.28 -3.42
CA TYR A 170 1.98 11.39 -1.97
C TYR A 170 3.15 12.14 -1.33
N CYS A 171 4.27 12.29 -2.03
CA CYS A 171 5.46 12.92 -1.50
C CYS A 171 5.85 14.16 -2.30
N HIS A 172 5.82 15.31 -1.62
CA HIS A 172 6.14 16.59 -2.20
C HIS A 172 6.96 17.44 -1.21
N PRO A 173 7.67 18.47 -1.69
CA PRO A 173 8.33 19.44 -0.83
C PRO A 173 7.33 20.16 0.08
N GLU A 174 7.85 20.67 1.20
CA GLU A 174 7.04 21.45 2.14
C GLU A 174 6.42 22.69 1.46
N GLY A 175 5.12 22.88 1.66
CA GLY A 175 4.37 24.02 1.10
C GLY A 175 4.07 23.94 -0.40
N GLU A 176 4.51 22.89 -1.09
CA GLU A 176 4.13 22.67 -2.49
C GLU A 176 2.64 22.33 -2.59
N GLN A 177 1.92 23.01 -3.49
CA GLN A 177 0.54 22.66 -3.83
C GLN A 177 0.52 21.57 -4.88
N TYR A 178 -0.53 20.73 -4.84
CA TYR A 178 -0.73 19.70 -5.84
C TYR A 178 -0.78 20.25 -7.27
N ASP A 179 0.05 19.66 -8.13
CA ASP A 179 0.22 20.00 -9.54
C ASP A 179 0.56 18.71 -10.30
N GLU A 180 -0.38 18.24 -11.11
CA GLU A 180 -0.25 17.00 -11.88
C GLU A 180 0.98 17.00 -12.79
N VAL A 181 1.31 18.15 -13.38
CA VAL A 181 2.44 18.26 -14.32
C VAL A 181 3.74 18.06 -13.56
N LYS A 182 3.88 18.67 -12.38
CA LYS A 182 5.06 18.47 -11.52
C LYS A 182 5.15 17.04 -11.01
N ILE A 183 4.03 16.44 -10.65
CA ILE A 183 3.96 15.04 -10.18
C ILE A 183 4.44 14.10 -11.29
N GLN A 184 3.98 14.29 -12.53
CA GLN A 184 4.41 13.47 -13.67
C GLN A 184 5.90 13.64 -13.98
N GLN A 185 6.41 14.88 -13.95
CA GLN A 185 7.84 15.16 -14.14
C GLN A 185 8.68 14.48 -13.05
N ARG A 186 8.27 14.61 -11.79
CA ARG A 186 8.93 14.01 -10.63
C ARG A 186 8.88 12.49 -10.64
N ALA A 187 7.78 11.90 -11.11
CA ALA A 187 7.63 10.45 -11.21
C ALA A 187 8.74 9.84 -12.08
N ALA A 188 9.20 10.53 -13.13
CA ALA A 188 10.31 10.06 -13.96
C ALA A 188 11.62 9.93 -13.14
N ASP A 189 11.87 10.87 -12.23
CA ASP A 189 13.05 10.85 -11.36
C ASP A 189 12.94 9.83 -10.23
N PHE A 190 11.72 9.61 -9.73
CA PHE A 190 11.46 8.73 -8.59
C PHE A 190 11.72 7.25 -8.87
N GLY A 191 11.86 6.87 -10.15
CA GLY A 191 12.37 5.55 -10.52
C GLY A 191 13.79 5.27 -10.00
N ARG A 192 14.58 6.31 -9.68
CA ARG A 192 15.94 6.19 -9.12
C ARG A 192 15.94 5.99 -7.60
N LEU A 193 14.82 6.18 -6.92
CA LEU A 193 14.74 6.04 -5.47
C LEU A 193 15.02 4.60 -5.04
N PRO A 194 15.60 4.41 -3.85
CA PRO A 194 15.63 3.11 -3.20
C PRO A 194 14.22 2.54 -3.02
N MET A 195 14.09 1.22 -3.18
CA MET A 195 12.82 0.52 -3.03
C MET A 195 12.32 0.57 -1.59
N SER A 196 13.22 0.68 -0.61
CA SER A 196 12.84 0.97 0.78
C SER A 196 12.01 2.23 0.91
N VAL A 197 12.34 3.31 0.19
CA VAL A 197 11.53 4.54 0.19
C VAL A 197 10.14 4.26 -0.37
N ALA A 198 10.04 3.50 -1.46
CA ALA A 198 8.75 3.10 -2.02
C ALA A 198 7.91 2.31 -1.00
N TRP A 199 8.55 1.38 -0.27
CA TRP A 199 7.89 0.63 0.80
C TRP A 199 7.45 1.51 1.97
N GLU A 200 8.27 2.45 2.42
CA GLU A 200 7.87 3.41 3.46
C GLU A 200 6.61 4.18 3.07
N VAL A 201 6.55 4.68 1.84
CA VAL A 201 5.35 5.38 1.35
C VAL A 201 4.16 4.42 1.29
N PHE A 202 4.34 3.22 0.75
CA PHE A 202 3.28 2.22 0.68
C PHE A 202 2.70 1.88 2.06
N PHE A 203 3.55 1.55 3.04
CA PHE A 203 3.12 1.21 4.40
C PHE A 203 2.54 2.40 5.15
N CYS A 204 3.07 3.61 4.92
CA CYS A 204 2.48 4.84 5.43
C CYS A 204 1.03 4.98 4.94
N ILE A 205 0.80 4.91 3.63
CA ILE A 205 -0.54 5.02 3.03
C ILE A 205 -1.47 3.89 3.49
N GLN A 206 -0.96 2.65 3.56
CA GLN A 206 -1.75 1.51 4.05
C GLN A 206 -2.21 1.75 5.49
N THR A 207 -1.31 2.23 6.36
CA THR A 207 -1.62 2.53 7.76
C THR A 207 -2.65 3.66 7.87
N LEU A 208 -2.47 4.74 7.12
CA LEU A 208 -3.40 5.86 7.06
C LEU A 208 -4.79 5.43 6.57
N THR A 209 -4.84 4.58 5.55
CA THR A 209 -6.09 4.04 4.98
C THR A 209 -6.81 3.11 5.96
N GLN A 210 -6.08 2.24 6.67
CA GLN A 210 -6.65 1.38 7.70
C GLN A 210 -7.24 2.21 8.86
N GLN A 211 -6.51 3.23 9.32
CA GLN A 211 -7.01 4.15 10.35
C GLN A 211 -8.27 4.89 9.89
N TYR A 212 -8.29 5.34 8.64
CA TYR A 212 -9.47 5.98 8.05
C TYR A 212 -10.69 5.05 8.07
N ALA A 213 -10.53 3.80 7.61
CA ALA A 213 -11.58 2.81 7.59
C ALA A 213 -12.16 2.55 8.99
N ILE A 214 -11.29 2.40 10.01
CA ILE A 214 -11.70 2.25 11.41
C ILE A 214 -12.51 3.46 11.89
N ASN A 215 -12.09 4.68 11.54
CA ASN A 215 -12.79 5.90 11.95
C ASN A 215 -14.16 6.04 11.29
N ILE A 216 -14.28 5.69 10.01
CA ILE A 216 -15.58 5.63 9.31
C ILE A 216 -16.51 4.61 9.99
N LEU A 217 -16.01 3.42 10.31
CA LEU A 217 -16.79 2.39 10.99
C LEU A 217 -17.30 2.86 12.35
N LYS A 218 -16.42 3.48 13.17
CA LYS A 218 -16.80 4.06 14.47
C LYS A 218 -17.86 5.15 14.33
N TYR A 219 -17.68 6.06 13.38
CA TYR A 219 -18.64 7.12 13.10
C TYR A 219 -20.01 6.56 12.69
N THR A 220 -20.01 5.59 11.76
CA THR A 220 -21.22 4.95 11.24
C THR A 220 -21.97 4.20 12.34
N ALA A 221 -21.25 3.46 13.19
CA ALA A 221 -21.84 2.77 14.35
C ALA A 221 -22.52 3.76 15.31
N LYS A 222 -21.89 4.91 15.57
CA LYS A 222 -22.47 5.98 16.41
C LYS A 222 -23.74 6.57 15.80
N GLN A 223 -23.77 6.77 14.48
CA GLN A 223 -24.97 7.27 13.78
C GLN A 223 -26.11 6.25 13.82
N VAL A 224 -25.82 4.97 13.60
CA VAL A 224 -26.81 3.88 13.73
C VAL A 224 -27.38 3.83 15.14
N GLN A 225 -26.54 3.99 16.17
CA GLN A 225 -27.00 4.00 17.56
C GLN A 225 -27.91 5.19 17.86
N ARG A 226 -27.56 6.40 17.37
CA ARG A 226 -28.40 7.60 17.48
C ARG A 226 -29.76 7.39 16.82
N TYR A 227 -29.77 6.86 15.60
CA TYR A 227 -31.00 6.58 14.87
C TYR A 227 -31.88 5.55 15.60
N ARG A 228 -31.29 4.49 16.15
CA ARG A 228 -32.00 3.51 16.99
C ARG A 228 -32.64 4.15 18.23
N MET A 229 -31.95 5.09 18.88
CA MET A 229 -32.52 5.83 20.02
C MET A 229 -33.69 6.72 19.58
N GLN A 230 -33.55 7.42 18.46
CA GLN A 230 -34.64 8.25 17.90
C GLN A 230 -35.88 7.42 17.58
N LEU A 231 -35.72 6.24 16.96
CA LEU A 231 -36.83 5.33 16.69
C LEU A 231 -37.51 4.85 17.98
N LYS A 232 -36.74 4.54 19.04
CA LYS A 232 -37.31 4.17 20.34
C LYS A 232 -38.12 5.31 20.96
N VAL A 233 -37.62 6.55 20.87
CA VAL A 233 -38.33 7.74 21.35
C VAL A 233 -39.62 7.97 20.54
N GLN A 234 -39.56 7.87 19.21
CA GLN A 234 -40.74 8.00 18.35
C GLN A 234 -41.80 6.91 18.64
N ALA A 235 -41.38 5.66 18.81
CA ALA A 235 -42.28 4.57 19.19
C ALA A 235 -42.92 4.79 20.56
N TRP A 236 -42.14 5.31 21.53
CA TRP A 236 -42.66 5.68 22.84
C TRP A 236 -43.68 6.83 22.75
N ILE A 237 -43.38 7.91 22.02
CA ILE A 237 -44.32 9.02 21.78
C ILE A 237 -45.61 8.50 21.15
N ALA A 238 -45.51 7.65 20.12
CA ALA A 238 -46.69 7.07 19.45
C ALA A 238 -47.56 6.24 20.43
N ASN A 239 -46.93 5.44 21.29
CA ASN A 239 -47.64 4.66 22.31
C ASN A 239 -48.31 5.54 23.36
N VAL A 240 -47.64 6.58 23.85
CA VAL A 240 -48.20 7.53 24.83
C VAL A 240 -49.37 8.30 24.22
N SER A 241 -49.22 8.83 23.00
CA SER A 241 -50.29 9.53 22.28
C SER A 241 -51.52 8.63 22.05
N ARG A 242 -51.31 7.35 21.70
CA ARG A 242 -52.39 6.37 21.54
C ARG A 242 -53.14 6.13 22.86
N LEU A 243 -52.41 5.99 23.97
CA LEU A 243 -53.00 5.82 25.31
C LEU A 243 -53.76 7.07 25.77
N GLY A 244 -53.21 8.26 25.52
CA GLY A 244 -53.86 9.55 25.78
C GLY A 244 -55.17 9.69 25.01
N PHE A 245 -55.18 9.33 23.73
CA PHE A 245 -56.37 9.34 22.89
C PHE A 245 -57.45 8.36 23.38
N ILE A 246 -57.06 7.16 23.84
CA ILE A 246 -57.99 6.18 24.43
C ILE A 246 -58.60 6.72 25.73
N ARG A 247 -57.80 7.35 26.61
CA ARG A 247 -58.29 7.96 27.85
C ARG A 247 -59.27 9.11 27.59
N TRP A 248 -58.94 10.01 26.66
CA TRP A 248 -59.81 11.11 26.27
C TRP A 248 -61.15 10.61 25.71
N ARG A 249 -61.13 9.60 24.83
CA ARG A 249 -62.36 9.00 24.28
C ARG A 249 -63.25 8.37 25.36
N LYS A 250 -62.67 7.69 26.36
CA LYS A 250 -63.43 7.14 27.50
C LYS A 250 -64.02 8.24 28.41
N ALA A 251 -63.27 9.31 28.67
CA ALA A 251 -63.74 10.43 29.48
C ALA A 251 -64.87 11.21 28.78
N GLY A 252 -64.77 11.43 27.47
CA GLY A 252 -65.82 12.07 26.67
C GLY A 252 -67.12 11.25 26.61
N SER A 253 -67.02 9.90 26.54
CA SER A 253 -68.22 9.04 26.57
C SER A 253 -68.92 9.01 27.93
N GLN A 254 -68.19 9.20 29.03
CA GLN A 254 -68.80 9.26 30.38
C GLN A 254 -69.45 10.62 30.67
N ALA A 255 -68.92 11.71 30.12
CA ALA A 255 -69.49 13.05 30.27
C ALA A 255 -70.83 13.22 29.51
N GLN A 256 -71.05 12.51 28.40
CA GLN A 256 -72.34 12.55 27.69
C GLN A 256 -73.44 11.69 28.34
N LEU A 257 -73.08 10.69 29.14
CA LEU A 257 -74.05 9.83 29.85
C LEU A 257 -74.58 10.44 31.15
N THR A 258 -73.95 11.51 31.65
CA THR A 258 -74.36 12.19 32.90
C THR A 258 -75.24 13.43 32.68
N GLN A 259 -75.51 13.81 31.42
CA GLN A 259 -76.42 14.92 31.07
C GLN A 259 -77.76 14.46 30.46
N LEU A 260 -78.09 13.17 30.56
CA LEU A 260 -79.34 12.59 30.01
C LEU A 260 -80.29 12.02 31.09
N ASN A 261 -80.14 12.44 32.34
CA ASN A 261 -81.13 12.19 33.41
C ASN A 261 -81.65 13.50 33.98
#